data_AF-A0A3E0N6F1-F1
#
_entry.id   AF-A0A3E0N6F1-F1
#
_cell.length_a   1.000
_cell.length_b   1.000
_cell.length_c   1.000
_cell.angle_alpha   90.00
_cell.angle_beta   90.00
_cell.angle_gamma   90.00
#
_symmetry.space_group_name_H-M   'P 1'
#
loop_
_entity.id
_entity.type
_entity.pdbx_description
1 polymer ?
#
loop_
_entity_poly.entity_id
_entity_poly.type
_entity_poly.pdbx_seq_one_letter_code
_entity_poly.pdbx_strand_id
1 'polypeptide(L)'
;MASILKVDEMQGVTSADDITITDGSVSMKLQQGVVKAYGRFDQRSSLSTVDSFNISSTIDFNPGQIIVRPTNNMSDANYSIIGMAGYFDGTSGVNSLVPGWGLSRTRNVTTSEYTTQTTTAVWDGSAGTDVDNNMTAVLGDLA
;
A
#
# COMPACT_ATOMS: atom_id res chain seq x y z
N MET A 1 38.08 0.21 8.29
CA MET A 1 37.89 -1.16 7.77
C MET A 1 36.50 -1.22 7.17
N ALA A 2 36.36 -1.55 5.89
CA ALA A 2 35.05 -1.65 5.23
C ALA A 2 34.72 -3.14 5.07
N SER A 3 33.58 -3.56 5.60
CA SER A 3 33.07 -4.93 5.42
C SER A 3 31.96 -4.89 4.39
N ILE A 4 32.02 -5.78 3.40
CA ILE A 4 30.93 -6.03 2.43
C ILE A 4 30.42 -7.44 2.73
N LEU A 5 29.13 -7.54 3.07
CA LEU A 5 28.47 -8.83 3.26
C LEU A 5 27.67 -9.15 1.98
N LYS A 6 27.95 -10.32 1.38
CA LYS A 6 27.14 -10.87 0.29
C LYS A 6 26.47 -12.13 0.82
N VAL A 7 25.16 -12.10 0.93
CA VAL A 7 24.31 -13.21 1.36
C VAL A 7 23.10 -13.25 0.44
N ASP A 8 22.66 -14.45 0.09
CA ASP A 8 21.46 -14.62 -0.75
C ASP A 8 20.18 -14.38 0.05
N GLU A 9 20.21 -14.65 1.35
CA GLU A 9 19.08 -14.47 2.26
C GLU A 9 19.56 -14.09 3.67
N MET A 10 18.77 -13.26 4.37
CA MET A 10 18.99 -12.91 5.77
C MET A 10 17.68 -13.15 6.54
N GLN A 11 17.70 -14.09 7.47
CA GLN A 11 16.54 -14.49 8.27
C GLN A 11 16.82 -14.29 9.77
N GLY A 12 15.82 -13.86 10.54
CA GLY A 12 15.85 -13.89 12.00
C GLY A 12 15.53 -15.31 12.50
N VAL A 13 16.39 -15.88 13.34
CA VAL A 13 16.34 -17.32 13.72
C VAL A 13 15.72 -17.63 15.08
N THR A 14 15.50 -16.63 15.93
CA THR A 14 15.00 -16.81 17.31
C THR A 14 13.49 -16.63 17.41
N SER A 15 13.02 -15.45 17.05
CA SER A 15 11.61 -15.07 16.98
C SER A 15 11.38 -14.41 15.61
N ALA A 16 10.12 -14.35 15.16
CA ALA A 16 9.77 -13.38 14.13
C ALA A 16 10.31 -11.99 14.56
N ASP A 17 10.81 -11.20 13.61
CA ASP A 17 11.21 -9.80 13.83
C ASP A 17 12.58 -9.50 14.48
N ASP A 18 13.57 -10.40 14.37
CA ASP A 18 14.86 -10.23 15.06
C ASP A 18 16.07 -9.85 14.17
N ILE A 19 15.88 -9.03 13.14
CA ILE A 19 17.03 -8.44 12.44
C ILE A 19 17.23 -7.02 12.95
N THR A 20 18.12 -6.88 13.93
CA THR A 20 18.52 -5.58 14.48
C THR A 20 19.65 -5.00 13.64
N ILE A 21 19.43 -3.78 13.12
CA ILE A 21 20.46 -2.97 12.45
C ILE A 21 20.89 -1.87 13.42
N THR A 22 22.19 -1.75 13.66
CA THR A 22 22.76 -0.70 14.51
C THR A 22 23.54 0.29 13.65
N ASP A 23 23.18 1.57 13.72
CA ASP A 23 23.95 2.68 13.17
C ASP A 23 24.53 3.51 14.32
N GLY A 24 25.85 3.43 14.49
CA GLY A 24 26.53 4.00 15.65
C GLY A 24 26.05 3.40 16.97
N SER A 25 25.31 4.20 17.77
CA SER A 25 24.75 3.80 19.06
C SER A 25 23.25 3.51 19.03
N VAL A 26 22.60 3.62 17.87
CA VAL A 26 21.15 3.48 17.73
C VAL A 26 20.84 2.18 16.99
N SER A 27 19.98 1.36 17.58
CA SER A 27 19.52 0.10 17.00
C SER A 27 18.06 0.22 16.57
N MET A 28 17.75 -0.33 15.39
CA MET A 28 16.39 -0.45 14.86
C MET A 28 16.13 -1.85 14.33
N LYS A 29 14.87 -2.26 14.29
CA LYS A 29 14.47 -3.52 13.66
C LYS A 29 14.26 -3.28 12.17
N LEU A 30 14.94 -4.04 11.32
CA LEU A 30 14.80 -3.96 9.86
C LEU A 30 13.32 -4.10 9.45
N GLN A 31 12.60 -4.98 10.16
CA GLN A 31 11.20 -5.28 9.91
C GLN A 31 10.29 -4.04 10.03
N GLN A 32 10.63 -3.07 10.86
CA GLN A 32 9.85 -1.84 11.04
C GLN A 32 10.00 -0.88 9.84
N GLY A 33 11.07 -1.02 9.06
CA GLY A 33 11.37 -0.13 7.94
C GLY A 33 10.98 -0.65 6.55
N VAL A 34 10.48 -1.87 6.44
CA VAL A 34 10.17 -2.50 5.14
C VAL A 34 8.67 -2.50 4.86
N VAL A 35 8.30 -2.20 3.60
CA VAL A 35 6.93 -2.29 3.11
C VAL A 35 6.47 -3.75 3.13
N LYS A 36 5.26 -3.99 3.62
CA LYS A 36 4.68 -5.33 3.80
C LYS A 36 3.72 -5.74 2.69
N ALA A 37 3.08 -4.78 2.06
CA ALA A 37 2.27 -4.98 0.86
C ALA A 37 2.30 -3.69 0.04
N TYR A 38 2.26 -3.80 -1.27
CA TYR A 38 2.00 -2.66 -2.14
C TYR A 38 1.25 -3.09 -3.38
N GLY A 39 0.58 -2.15 -4.02
CA GLY A 39 -0.04 -2.36 -5.31
C GLY A 39 -0.23 -1.07 -6.09
N ARG A 40 -0.26 -1.20 -7.42
CA ARG A 40 -0.72 -0.19 -8.37
C ARG A 40 -1.90 -0.75 -9.15
N PHE A 41 -2.98 0.03 -9.18
CA PHE A 41 -4.23 -0.35 -9.81
C PHE A 41 -4.73 0.76 -10.72
N ASP A 42 -5.39 0.36 -11.82
CA ASP A 42 -6.09 1.28 -12.71
C ASP A 42 -7.59 0.98 -12.63
N GLN A 43 -8.44 1.99 -12.44
CA GLN A 43 -9.90 1.85 -12.34
C GLN A 43 -10.66 2.52 -13.48
N ARG A 44 -10.05 3.38 -14.30
CA ARG A 44 -10.79 4.30 -15.18
C ARG A 44 -11.64 3.62 -16.26
N SER A 45 -11.19 2.48 -16.77
CA SER A 45 -11.96 1.67 -17.75
C SER A 45 -12.52 0.40 -17.10
N SER A 46 -11.66 -0.30 -16.37
CA SER A 46 -11.99 -1.49 -15.59
C SER A 46 -10.89 -1.67 -14.56
N LEU A 47 -11.22 -2.16 -13.36
CA LEU A 47 -10.21 -2.48 -12.37
C LEU A 47 -9.18 -3.48 -12.93
N SER A 48 -7.92 -3.08 -12.92
CA SER A 48 -6.78 -3.93 -13.26
C SER A 48 -5.64 -3.71 -12.28
N THR A 49 -4.85 -4.76 -12.04
CA THR A 49 -3.64 -4.70 -11.21
C THR A 49 -2.43 -4.59 -12.12
N VAL A 50 -1.70 -3.49 -12.02
CA VAL A 50 -0.51 -3.20 -12.83
C VAL A 50 0.73 -3.88 -12.22
N ASP A 51 0.88 -3.75 -10.91
CA ASP A 51 1.97 -4.37 -10.14
C ASP A 51 1.50 -4.58 -8.70
N SER A 52 2.01 -5.62 -8.04
CA SER A 52 1.69 -5.89 -6.64
C SER A 52 2.71 -6.77 -5.94
N PHE A 53 2.78 -6.58 -4.62
CA PHE A 53 3.48 -7.45 -3.69
C PHE A 53 2.58 -7.74 -2.50
N ASN A 54 2.47 -9.02 -2.13
CA ASN A 54 1.66 -9.48 -1.02
C ASN A 54 0.17 -9.09 -1.12
N ILE A 55 -0.41 -9.12 -2.32
CA ILE A 55 -1.84 -8.84 -2.57
C ILE A 55 -2.47 -10.04 -3.28
N SER A 56 -3.51 -10.61 -2.67
CA SER A 56 -4.18 -11.81 -3.17
C SER A 56 -5.36 -11.48 -4.08
N SER A 57 -6.05 -10.37 -3.81
CA SER A 57 -7.19 -9.92 -4.63
C SER A 57 -7.46 -8.43 -4.48
N THR A 58 -8.08 -7.89 -5.52
CA THR A 58 -8.67 -6.56 -5.54
C THR A 58 -10.10 -6.62 -6.06
N ILE A 59 -10.99 -5.80 -5.51
CA ILE A 59 -12.39 -5.72 -5.92
C ILE A 59 -12.76 -4.28 -6.19
N ASP A 60 -13.39 -4.06 -7.33
CA ASP A 60 -14.03 -2.81 -7.70
C ASP A 60 -15.38 -2.74 -7.00
N PHE A 61 -15.51 -1.88 -5.98
CA PHE A 61 -16.66 -1.90 -5.09
C PHE A 61 -17.68 -0.82 -5.41
N ASN A 62 -17.19 0.40 -5.65
CA ASN A 62 -17.95 1.58 -6.01
C ASN A 62 -17.02 2.49 -6.85
N PRO A 63 -17.56 3.49 -7.55
CA PRO A 63 -16.73 4.49 -8.22
C PRO A 63 -15.63 5.04 -7.31
N GLY A 64 -14.38 4.91 -7.76
CA GLY A 64 -13.16 5.33 -7.10
C GLY A 64 -12.77 4.52 -5.86
N GLN A 65 -13.42 3.39 -5.56
CA GLN A 65 -13.14 2.56 -4.37
C GLN A 65 -12.62 1.17 -4.74
N ILE A 66 -11.42 0.84 -4.27
CA ILE A 66 -10.80 -0.49 -4.44
C ILE A 66 -10.67 -1.15 -3.09
N ILE A 67 -11.25 -2.35 -2.95
CA ILE A 67 -10.95 -3.24 -1.84
C ILE A 67 -9.65 -3.96 -2.14
N VAL A 68 -8.70 -3.91 -1.21
CA VAL A 68 -7.39 -4.56 -1.34
C VAL A 68 -7.26 -5.59 -0.23
N ARG A 69 -6.93 -6.84 -0.60
CA ARG A 69 -6.69 -7.92 0.35
C ARG A 69 -5.25 -8.41 0.25
N PRO A 70 -4.47 -8.36 1.33
CA PRO A 70 -3.14 -8.93 1.32
C PRO A 70 -3.18 -10.46 1.20
N THR A 71 -2.06 -11.07 0.81
CA THR A 71 -1.91 -12.54 0.81
C THR A 71 -1.59 -13.04 2.22
N ASN A 72 -0.66 -12.36 2.90
CA ASN A 72 -0.36 -12.54 4.31
C ASN A 72 -0.96 -11.37 5.08
N ASN A 73 -1.80 -11.67 6.06
CA ASN A 73 -2.51 -10.66 6.85
C ASN A 73 -1.55 -9.83 7.71
N MET A 74 -2.00 -8.63 8.08
CA MET A 74 -1.37 -7.83 9.12
C MET A 74 -1.71 -8.39 10.51
N SER A 75 -0.83 -8.21 11.48
CA SER A 75 -0.99 -8.71 12.85
C SER A 75 -2.20 -8.09 13.56
N ASP A 76 -2.43 -6.80 13.35
CA ASP A 76 -3.58 -6.07 13.86
C ASP A 76 -4.15 -5.09 12.80
N ALA A 77 -5.19 -4.31 13.13
CA ALA A 77 -5.86 -3.40 12.21
C ALA A 77 -5.34 -1.95 12.24
N ASN A 78 -4.33 -1.66 13.07
CA ASN A 78 -3.74 -0.32 13.28
C ASN A 78 -2.41 -0.16 12.54
N TYR A 79 -2.31 -0.72 11.34
CA TYR A 79 -1.15 -0.54 10.47
C TYR A 79 -1.26 0.76 9.66
N SER A 80 -0.12 1.22 9.15
CA SER A 80 -0.05 2.43 8.35
C SER A 80 -0.25 2.11 6.87
N ILE A 81 -1.16 2.85 6.23
CA ILE A 81 -1.42 2.75 4.80
C ILE A 81 -1.12 4.11 4.19
N ILE A 82 -0.24 4.12 3.20
CA ILE A 82 0.11 5.30 2.42
C ILE A 82 -0.24 5.05 0.96
N GLY A 83 -0.50 6.12 0.21
CA GLY A 83 -0.87 5.98 -1.18
C GLY A 83 -0.96 7.31 -1.93
N MET A 84 -1.20 7.18 -3.23
CA MET A 84 -1.27 8.25 -4.21
C MET A 84 -2.18 7.79 -5.34
N ALA A 85 -2.83 8.72 -6.03
CA ALA A 85 -3.51 8.42 -7.29
C ALA A 85 -3.27 9.51 -8.34
N GLY A 86 -3.47 9.15 -9.62
CA GLY A 86 -3.62 10.11 -10.70
C GLY A 86 -2.36 10.82 -11.20
N TYR A 87 -1.17 10.25 -11.03
CA TYR A 87 0.03 10.81 -11.68
C TYR A 87 -0.05 10.64 -13.21
N PHE A 88 0.51 11.61 -13.94
CA PHE A 88 0.57 11.58 -15.40
C PHE A 88 1.65 10.60 -15.88
N ASP A 89 1.25 9.54 -16.56
CA ASP A 89 2.13 8.49 -17.09
C ASP A 89 2.49 8.69 -18.57
N GLY A 90 2.03 9.79 -19.19
CA GLY A 90 2.26 10.08 -20.61
C GLY A 90 1.29 9.38 -21.56
N THR A 91 0.42 8.51 -21.06
CA THR A 91 -0.48 7.69 -21.87
C THR A 91 -1.90 8.27 -21.96
N SER A 92 -2.26 9.20 -21.07
CA SER A 92 -3.59 9.80 -20.99
C SER A 92 -3.58 11.29 -21.37
N GLY A 93 -4.04 11.63 -22.58
CA GLY A 93 -4.03 12.99 -23.15
C GLY A 93 -5.02 14.00 -22.56
N VAL A 94 -5.38 13.90 -21.28
CA VAL A 94 -6.30 14.82 -20.62
C VAL A 94 -5.71 15.36 -19.33
N ASN A 95 -5.95 16.66 -19.09
CA ASN A 95 -5.66 17.42 -17.89
C ASN A 95 -6.04 16.59 -16.64
N SER A 96 -5.08 15.84 -16.09
CA SER A 96 -5.36 14.86 -15.05
C SER A 96 -5.64 15.63 -13.77
N LEU A 97 -6.91 15.73 -13.39
CA LEU A 97 -7.32 16.21 -12.08
C LEU A 97 -6.49 15.43 -11.06
N VAL A 98 -5.73 16.10 -10.19
CA VAL A 98 -5.01 15.44 -9.10
C VAL A 98 -6.08 14.98 -8.11
N PRO A 99 -6.41 13.67 -8.04
CA PRO A 99 -7.45 13.22 -7.14
C PRO A 99 -6.91 13.26 -5.71
N GLY A 100 -7.80 13.59 -4.75
CA GLY A 100 -7.57 13.22 -3.37
C GLY A 100 -7.55 11.69 -3.26
N TRP A 101 -6.58 11.15 -2.55
CA TRP A 101 -6.48 9.74 -2.21
C TRP A 101 -6.63 9.57 -0.70
N GLY A 102 -7.31 8.50 -0.28
CA GLY A 102 -7.42 8.16 1.13
C GLY A 102 -8.00 6.78 1.35
N LEU A 103 -8.23 6.43 2.61
CA LEU A 103 -8.99 5.24 2.96
C LEU A 103 -10.49 5.55 2.88
N SER A 104 -11.26 4.56 2.42
CA SER A 104 -12.72 4.70 2.37
C SER A 104 -13.30 4.94 3.76
N ARG A 105 -14.13 5.98 3.89
CA ARG A 105 -14.85 6.28 5.15
C ARG A 105 -16.03 5.36 5.42
N THR A 106 -16.40 4.49 4.46
CA THR A 106 -17.55 3.59 4.58
C THR A 106 -17.18 2.18 5.02
N ARG A 107 -15.88 1.86 5.13
CA ARG A 107 -15.39 0.52 5.47
C ARG A 107 -14.19 0.62 6.40
N ASN A 108 -14.20 -0.19 7.46
CA ASN A 108 -13.10 -0.24 8.41
C ASN A 108 -11.92 -1.03 7.84
N VAL A 109 -10.71 -0.61 8.20
CA VAL A 109 -9.50 -1.41 8.01
C VAL A 109 -9.56 -2.64 8.92
N THR A 110 -9.17 -3.80 8.39
CA THR A 110 -9.02 -5.05 9.14
C THR A 110 -7.63 -5.62 8.88
N THR A 111 -7.27 -6.68 9.60
CA THR A 111 -6.00 -7.41 9.39
C THR A 111 -5.86 -7.98 7.98
N SER A 112 -6.97 -8.27 7.31
CA SER A 112 -7.01 -8.96 6.01
C SER A 112 -7.59 -8.11 4.89
N GLU A 113 -7.87 -6.84 5.13
CA GLU A 113 -8.47 -5.97 4.13
C GLU A 113 -8.38 -4.49 4.48
N TYR A 114 -8.20 -3.66 3.45
CA TYR A 114 -8.46 -2.24 3.51
C TYR A 114 -9.11 -1.78 2.21
N THR A 115 -9.74 -0.61 2.23
CA THR A 115 -10.39 -0.03 1.04
C THR A 115 -9.79 1.33 0.77
N THR A 116 -9.21 1.51 -0.42
CA THR A 116 -8.76 2.81 -0.91
C THR A 116 -9.92 3.57 -1.54
N GLN A 117 -9.84 4.90 -1.53
CA GLN A 117 -10.81 5.77 -2.15
C GLN A 117 -10.09 6.92 -2.85
N THR A 118 -10.55 7.25 -4.04
CA THR A 118 -10.11 8.40 -4.83
C THR A 118 -11.28 9.31 -5.15
N THR A 119 -11.06 10.62 -5.13
CA THR A 119 -12.09 11.63 -5.40
C THR A 119 -11.50 12.89 -6.00
N THR A 120 -12.23 13.59 -6.87
CA THR A 120 -11.81 14.88 -7.42
C THR A 120 -12.23 16.07 -6.54
N ALA A 121 -12.98 15.85 -5.46
CA ALA A 121 -13.40 16.88 -4.51
C ALA A 121 -13.24 16.40 -3.07
N VAL A 122 -12.45 17.11 -2.26
CA VAL A 122 -12.19 16.76 -0.85
C VAL A 122 -13.26 17.38 0.06
N TRP A 123 -14.54 17.14 -0.26
CA TRP A 123 -15.68 17.62 0.53
C TRP A 123 -16.53 16.45 1.02
N ASP A 124 -17.15 16.61 2.19
CA ASP A 124 -18.02 15.60 2.79
C ASP A 124 -19.18 15.25 1.84
N GLY A 125 -19.32 13.96 1.51
CA GLY A 125 -20.34 13.46 0.58
C GLY A 125 -19.96 13.44 -0.91
N SER A 126 -18.73 13.79 -1.29
CA SER A 126 -18.27 13.67 -2.68
C SER A 126 -18.20 12.19 -3.09
N ALA A 127 -18.82 11.84 -4.22
CA ALA A 127 -18.70 10.50 -4.80
C ALA A 127 -17.23 10.22 -5.14
N GLY A 128 -16.81 8.95 -4.99
CA GLY A 128 -15.51 8.54 -5.49
C GLY A 128 -15.47 8.63 -7.01
N THR A 129 -14.28 8.76 -7.58
CA THR A 129 -14.08 8.88 -9.03
C THR A 129 -13.05 7.86 -9.47
N ASP A 130 -13.36 7.07 -10.49
CA ASP A 130 -12.41 6.13 -11.04
C ASP A 130 -11.21 6.86 -11.66
N VAL A 131 -10.03 6.42 -11.28
CA VAL A 131 -8.76 7.00 -11.74
C VAL A 131 -7.80 5.89 -12.10
N ASP A 132 -6.87 6.23 -12.97
CA ASP A 132 -5.69 5.41 -13.21
C ASP A 132 -4.65 5.70 -12.13
N ASN A 133 -3.72 4.76 -11.96
CA ASN A 133 -2.56 4.89 -11.10
C ASN A 133 -2.89 5.04 -9.60
N ASN A 134 -3.89 4.30 -9.10
CA ASN A 134 -4.14 4.19 -7.66
C ASN A 134 -3.07 3.28 -7.04
N MET A 135 -2.18 3.87 -6.25
CA MET A 135 -1.06 3.20 -5.61
C MET A 135 -1.23 3.21 -4.11
N THR A 136 -0.84 2.10 -3.49
CA THR A 136 -0.86 1.95 -2.04
C THR A 136 0.33 1.13 -1.57
N ALA A 137 0.84 1.47 -0.38
CA ALA A 137 1.82 0.69 0.33
C ALA A 137 1.43 0.62 1.82
N VAL A 138 1.74 -0.53 2.43
CA VAL A 138 1.40 -0.86 3.81
C VAL A 138 2.68 -1.04 4.63
N LEU A 139 2.74 -0.36 5.77
CA LEU A 139 3.76 -0.53 6.81
C LEU A 139 3.09 -1.01 8.10
N GLY A 140 3.78 -1.84 8.88
CA GLY A 140 3.27 -2.48 10.09
C GLY A 140 3.79 -3.90 10.19
N ASP A 141 3.23 -4.71 11.08
CA ASP A 141 3.69 -6.08 11.30
C ASP A 141 2.76 -7.09 10.62
N LEU A 142 3.33 -8.16 10.02
CA LEU A 142 2.57 -9.28 9.49
C LEU A 142 2.17 -10.23 10.62
N ALA A 143 1.08 -10.97 10.42
CA ALA A 143 0.57 -12.00 11.34
C ALA A 143 1.36 -13.31 11.25
#